data_AF-A0A6J6A634-F1
#
_entry.id   AF-A0A6J6A634-F1
#
_cell.length_a   1.000
_cell.length_b   1.000
_cell.length_c   1.000
_cell.angle_alpha   90.00
_cell.angle_beta   90.00
_cell.angle_gamma   90.00
#
_symmetry.space_group_name_H-M   'P 1'
#
loop_
_entity.id
_entity.type
_entity.pdbx_description
1 polymer ?
#
loop_
_entity_poly.entity_id
_entity_poly.type
_entity_poly.pdbx_seq_one_letter_code
_entity_poly.pdbx_strand_id
1 'polypeptide(L)'
;MTFWPTKDHWSVEVPVRTEHYICPSLEKDGFVALTPYDGVIPKEEWEGLVYFDWKSGGDTNFAPLASADGELECRGFWDKGKPDKNAIWTSNADQAPTMKRYVDSIGANFGRVRIIKLEPATHEEAFRSFHRDDNNRLNPADEGWVLRTWIELTDDPDSYMLLMDMDEARLPIAGTERRVALPQYSRFVVDTQRLWHVVVHRGNAPRYALITCVESTPDLERWIQSQVPALV
;
A
#
# COMPACT_ATOMS: atom_id res chain seq x y z
N MET A 1 25.37 -13.15 -5.70
CA MET A 1 25.28 -11.68 -5.87
C MET A 1 23.97 -11.26 -5.27
N THR A 2 23.95 -10.29 -4.36
CA THR A 2 22.72 -9.72 -3.82
C THR A 2 21.94 -9.07 -4.96
N PHE A 3 20.64 -9.34 -5.04
CA PHE A 3 19.78 -8.75 -6.07
C PHE A 3 19.82 -7.22 -6.01
N TRP A 4 19.84 -6.56 -7.17
CA TRP A 4 19.65 -5.13 -7.30
C TRP A 4 18.90 -4.85 -8.61
N PRO A 5 17.86 -3.99 -8.63
CA PRO A 5 17.16 -3.66 -9.86
C PRO A 5 18.11 -3.08 -10.92
N THR A 6 17.98 -3.57 -12.15
CA THR A 6 18.69 -3.02 -13.32
C THR A 6 17.72 -2.20 -14.18
N LYS A 7 18.23 -1.57 -15.24
CA LYS A 7 17.40 -0.82 -16.20
C LYS A 7 16.34 -1.69 -16.90
N ASP A 8 16.52 -3.00 -16.89
CA ASP A 8 15.58 -3.96 -17.48
C ASP A 8 14.45 -4.36 -16.51
N HIS A 9 14.49 -3.89 -15.26
CA HIS A 9 13.42 -4.16 -14.30
C HIS A 9 12.14 -3.45 -14.73
N TRP A 10 11.02 -4.17 -14.81
CA TRP A 10 9.73 -3.64 -15.30
C TRP A 10 9.28 -2.36 -14.59
N SER A 11 9.56 -2.23 -13.29
CA SER A 11 9.20 -1.02 -12.53
C SER A 11 9.95 0.24 -13.00
N VAL A 12 11.00 0.15 -13.81
CA VAL A 12 11.67 1.32 -14.41
C VAL A 12 10.77 2.00 -15.44
N GLU A 13 9.93 1.23 -16.15
CA GLU A 13 9.02 1.77 -17.16
C GLU A 13 7.85 2.55 -16.55
N VAL A 14 7.51 2.26 -15.28
CA VAL A 14 6.41 2.91 -14.56
C VAL A 14 6.58 4.44 -14.59
N PRO A 15 5.56 5.19 -15.05
CA PRO A 15 5.62 6.63 -15.11
C PRO A 15 5.97 7.25 -13.77
N VAL A 16 6.84 8.25 -13.82
CA VAL A 16 7.09 9.15 -12.68
C VAL A 16 5.95 10.17 -12.59
N ARG A 17 6.01 11.05 -11.59
CA ARG A 17 5.02 12.11 -11.33
C ARG A 17 4.55 12.79 -12.62
N THR A 18 3.23 12.90 -12.78
CA THR A 18 2.55 13.61 -13.86
C THR A 18 1.81 14.83 -13.31
N GLU A 19 0.87 15.42 -14.06
CA GLU A 19 0.12 16.63 -13.69
C GLU A 19 -0.96 16.41 -12.60
N HIS A 20 -1.20 15.16 -12.18
CA HIS A 20 -2.20 14.87 -11.15
C HIS A 20 -1.88 15.62 -9.85
N TYR A 21 -2.93 16.04 -9.14
CA TYR A 21 -2.79 16.56 -7.77
C TYR A 21 -2.11 15.50 -6.88
N ILE A 22 -1.23 15.95 -5.99
CA ILE A 22 -0.65 15.12 -4.93
C ILE A 22 -0.78 15.88 -3.61
N CYS A 23 -1.02 15.16 -2.52
CA CYS A 23 -1.09 15.74 -1.18
C CYS A 23 0.26 16.41 -0.83
N PRO A 24 0.28 17.71 -0.47
CA PRO A 24 1.48 18.44 -0.06
C PRO A 24 2.35 17.69 0.97
N SER A 25 1.73 16.96 1.90
CA SER A 25 2.43 16.16 2.91
C SER A 25 3.39 15.12 2.33
N LEU A 26 3.15 14.65 1.10
CA LEU A 26 3.93 13.60 0.44
C LEU A 26 5.00 14.15 -0.53
N GLU A 27 5.00 15.45 -0.82
CA GLU A 27 5.86 16.00 -1.89
C GLU A 27 7.34 15.82 -1.61
N LYS A 28 7.75 16.04 -0.36
CA LYS A 28 9.16 15.94 0.02
C LYS A 28 9.63 14.49 0.01
N ASP A 29 8.92 13.64 0.74
CA ASP A 29 9.44 12.34 1.16
C ASP A 29 8.73 11.15 0.51
N GLY A 30 7.61 11.36 -0.20
CA GLY A 30 6.77 10.30 -0.75
C GLY A 30 6.14 9.39 0.31
N PHE A 31 6.25 9.77 1.59
CA PHE A 31 5.80 8.99 2.74
C PHE A 31 5.39 9.91 3.88
N VAL A 32 4.34 9.55 4.60
CA VAL A 32 3.87 10.24 5.80
C VAL A 32 3.42 9.21 6.84
N ALA A 33 4.10 9.18 8.00
CA ALA A 33 3.66 8.39 9.14
C ALA A 33 2.48 9.08 9.85
N LEU A 34 1.47 8.31 10.22
CA LEU A 34 0.28 8.79 10.95
C LEU A 34 0.33 8.31 12.40
N THR A 35 -0.45 8.94 13.29
CA THR A 35 -0.74 8.42 14.62
C THR A 35 -1.26 6.98 14.50
N PRO A 36 -0.79 6.03 15.33
CA PRO A 36 -1.31 4.67 15.32
C PRO A 36 -2.83 4.62 15.41
N TYR A 37 -3.45 3.58 14.84
CA TYR A 37 -4.89 3.37 15.01
C TYR A 37 -5.19 3.10 16.48
N ASP A 38 -6.12 3.86 17.07
CA ASP A 38 -6.48 3.82 18.48
C ASP A 38 -7.67 2.88 18.77
N GLY A 39 -8.33 2.39 17.72
CA GLY A 39 -9.39 1.40 17.81
C GLY A 39 -8.89 -0.04 17.88
N VAL A 40 -9.85 -0.97 17.98
CA VAL A 40 -9.59 -2.42 17.89
C VAL A 40 -10.23 -2.93 16.62
N ILE A 41 -9.43 -3.57 15.77
CA ILE A 41 -9.95 -4.35 14.65
C ILE A 41 -10.02 -5.81 15.17
N PRO A 42 -11.16 -6.51 15.12
CA PRO A 42 -11.26 -7.91 15.54
C PRO A 42 -10.54 -8.85 14.57
N LYS A 43 -9.73 -9.77 15.10
CA LYS A 43 -8.86 -10.67 14.33
C LYS A 43 -9.59 -11.50 13.27
N GLU A 44 -10.83 -11.83 13.57
CA GLU A 44 -11.75 -12.55 12.69
C GLU A 44 -12.06 -11.77 11.40
N GLU A 45 -11.99 -10.42 11.43
CA GLU A 45 -12.25 -9.58 10.26
C GLU A 45 -11.17 -9.69 9.18
N TRP A 46 -9.98 -10.22 9.48
CA TRP A 46 -8.94 -10.46 8.47
C TRP A 46 -8.49 -11.91 8.35
N GLU A 47 -8.42 -12.70 9.42
CA GLU A 47 -8.03 -14.10 9.29
C GLU A 47 -9.09 -14.98 8.62
N GLY A 48 -10.38 -14.65 8.80
CA GLY A 48 -11.50 -15.43 8.26
C GLY A 48 -11.83 -15.18 6.79
N LEU A 49 -11.13 -14.25 6.14
CA LEU A 49 -11.44 -13.84 4.77
C LEU A 49 -11.03 -14.89 3.72
N VAL A 50 -11.59 -14.79 2.52
CA VAL A 50 -11.15 -15.57 1.37
C VAL A 50 -9.88 -14.96 0.80
N TYR A 51 -8.78 -15.72 0.87
CA TYR A 51 -7.46 -15.35 0.34
C TYR A 51 -7.17 -15.99 -1.02
N PHE A 52 -6.41 -15.27 -1.84
CA PHE A 52 -5.91 -15.71 -3.13
C PHE A 52 -4.38 -15.62 -3.19
N ASP A 53 -3.76 -16.58 -3.88
CA ASP A 53 -2.32 -16.58 -4.13
C ASP A 53 -1.92 -15.47 -5.09
N TRP A 54 -0.85 -14.74 -4.77
CA TRP A 54 -0.27 -13.73 -5.66
C TRP A 54 0.94 -14.26 -6.40
N LYS A 55 0.75 -14.53 -7.69
CA LYS A 55 1.69 -15.29 -8.54
C LYS A 55 3.08 -14.68 -8.75
N SER A 56 3.37 -13.46 -8.29
CA SER A 56 4.68 -12.81 -8.48
C SER A 56 5.37 -12.34 -7.18
N GLY A 57 4.78 -12.53 -6.00
CA GLY A 57 5.28 -11.99 -4.72
C GLY A 57 5.83 -13.04 -3.74
N GLY A 58 6.15 -14.25 -4.21
CA GLY A 58 6.46 -15.38 -3.32
C GLY A 58 5.22 -15.87 -2.57
N ASP A 59 5.37 -16.24 -1.30
CA ASP A 59 4.30 -16.69 -0.40
C ASP A 59 3.44 -15.51 0.14
N THR A 60 3.05 -14.62 -0.77
CA THR A 60 2.14 -13.50 -0.48
C THR A 60 0.72 -13.88 -0.89
N ASN A 61 -0.23 -13.75 0.04
CA ASN A 61 -1.65 -13.91 -0.25
C ASN A 61 -2.39 -12.58 -0.06
N PHE A 62 -3.47 -12.39 -0.82
CA PHE A 62 -4.35 -11.23 -0.63
C PHE A 62 -5.80 -11.65 -0.46
N ALA A 63 -6.50 -10.97 0.45
CA ALA A 63 -7.96 -11.01 0.55
C ALA A 63 -8.53 -9.65 0.09
N PRO A 64 -9.22 -9.57 -1.07
CA PRO A 64 -9.76 -8.31 -1.57
C PRO A 64 -11.02 -7.93 -0.80
N LEU A 65 -11.03 -6.77 -0.16
CA LEU A 65 -12.23 -6.15 0.41
C LEU A 65 -12.96 -5.31 -0.64
N ALA A 66 -12.25 -4.69 -1.57
CA ALA A 66 -12.85 -3.97 -2.70
C ALA A 66 -12.11 -4.27 -4.01
N SER A 67 -12.87 -4.35 -5.11
CA SER A 67 -12.38 -4.63 -6.46
C SER A 67 -13.06 -3.74 -7.51
N ALA A 68 -12.70 -3.90 -8.78
CA ALA A 68 -13.20 -3.04 -9.86
C ALA A 68 -14.69 -3.22 -10.18
N ASP A 69 -15.23 -4.40 -9.86
CA ASP A 69 -16.60 -4.83 -10.15
C ASP A 69 -17.30 -5.50 -8.94
N GLY A 70 -16.63 -5.60 -7.79
CA GLY A 70 -17.18 -6.20 -6.56
C GLY A 70 -16.93 -7.71 -6.46
N GLU A 71 -16.32 -8.32 -7.47
CA GLU A 71 -15.95 -9.74 -7.42
C GLU A 71 -14.75 -9.97 -6.51
N LEU A 72 -14.67 -11.18 -5.93
CA LEU A 72 -13.52 -11.64 -5.16
C LEU A 72 -12.32 -11.92 -6.07
N GLU A 73 -11.61 -10.88 -6.48
CA GLU A 73 -10.38 -10.99 -7.26
C GLU A 73 -9.28 -10.00 -6.85
N CYS A 74 -8.04 -10.41 -7.09
CA CYS A 74 -6.84 -9.61 -6.81
C CYS A 74 -6.21 -8.99 -8.07
N ARG A 75 -6.87 -9.03 -9.22
CA ARG A 75 -6.34 -8.42 -10.46
C ARG A 75 -6.25 -6.90 -10.38
N GLY A 76 -5.48 -6.31 -11.29
CA GLY A 76 -5.43 -4.86 -11.45
C GLY A 76 -6.70 -4.35 -12.12
N PHE A 77 -7.14 -3.13 -11.78
CA PHE A 77 -8.37 -2.56 -12.35
C PHE A 77 -8.26 -2.32 -13.86
N TRP A 78 -7.04 -2.17 -14.38
CA TRP A 78 -6.77 -2.02 -15.81
C TRP A 78 -7.19 -3.23 -16.65
N ASP A 79 -7.27 -4.44 -16.07
CA ASP A 79 -7.80 -5.63 -16.75
C ASP A 79 -9.29 -5.47 -17.11
N LYS A 80 -9.98 -4.54 -16.44
CA LYS A 80 -11.37 -4.13 -16.69
C LYS A 80 -11.46 -2.75 -17.35
N GLY A 81 -10.34 -2.19 -17.81
CA GLY A 81 -10.27 -0.87 -18.43
C GLY A 81 -10.54 0.29 -17.47
N LYS A 82 -10.29 0.11 -16.16
CA LYS A 82 -10.55 1.13 -15.12
C LYS A 82 -9.25 1.58 -14.42
N PRO A 83 -9.15 2.84 -13.97
CA PRO A 83 -8.13 3.27 -13.02
C PRO A 83 -8.40 2.68 -11.63
N ASP A 84 -7.42 2.70 -10.72
CA ASP A 84 -7.55 2.23 -9.33
C ASP A 84 -8.37 3.20 -8.45
N LYS A 85 -9.63 3.42 -8.81
CA LYS A 85 -10.61 4.29 -8.15
C LYS A 85 -12.02 3.73 -8.31
N ASN A 86 -12.99 4.29 -7.60
CA ASN A 86 -14.41 3.92 -7.70
C ASN A 86 -14.64 2.42 -7.49
N ALA A 87 -13.93 1.83 -6.53
CA ALA A 87 -14.04 0.41 -6.26
C ALA A 87 -15.40 0.04 -5.65
N ILE A 88 -15.77 -1.22 -5.82
CA ILE A 88 -16.98 -1.81 -5.28
C ILE A 88 -16.57 -2.83 -4.20
N TRP A 89 -17.22 -2.76 -3.04
CA TRP A 89 -17.01 -3.72 -1.95
C TRP A 89 -17.34 -5.14 -2.41
N THR A 90 -16.48 -6.09 -2.04
CA THR A 90 -16.67 -7.53 -2.28
C THR A 90 -17.41 -8.18 -1.12
N SER A 91 -17.76 -9.46 -1.26
CA SER A 91 -18.35 -10.24 -0.16
C SER A 91 -17.41 -10.46 1.04
N ASN A 92 -16.08 -10.31 0.88
CA ASN A 92 -15.17 -10.31 2.03
C ASN A 92 -15.40 -9.08 2.92
N ALA A 93 -15.82 -7.95 2.34
CA ALA A 93 -16.03 -6.72 3.08
C ALA A 93 -17.13 -6.87 4.15
N ASP A 94 -18.15 -7.70 3.91
CA ASP A 94 -19.24 -7.92 4.86
C ASP A 94 -18.77 -8.60 6.16
N GLN A 95 -17.63 -9.29 6.12
CA GLN A 95 -16.98 -9.89 7.28
C GLN A 95 -16.02 -8.92 7.99
N ALA A 96 -15.77 -7.74 7.41
CA ALA A 96 -14.80 -6.77 7.89
C ALA A 96 -15.40 -5.37 8.17
N PRO A 97 -16.45 -5.27 9.01
CA PRO A 97 -17.17 -4.02 9.20
C PRO A 97 -16.30 -2.90 9.83
N THR A 98 -15.32 -3.23 10.65
CA THR A 98 -14.41 -2.23 11.25
C THR A 98 -13.44 -1.69 10.21
N MET A 99 -12.89 -2.54 9.36
CA MET A 99 -12.01 -2.09 8.28
C MET A 99 -12.75 -1.28 7.20
N LYS A 100 -14.01 -1.64 6.87
CA LYS A 100 -14.87 -0.81 6.00
C LYS A 100 -15.06 0.59 6.58
N ARG A 101 -15.46 0.68 7.85
CA ARG A 101 -15.63 1.99 8.53
C ARG A 101 -14.33 2.80 8.55
N TYR A 102 -13.19 2.15 8.74
CA TYR A 102 -11.90 2.82 8.65
C TYR A 102 -11.68 3.42 7.25
N VAL A 103 -11.86 2.63 6.19
CA VAL A 103 -11.67 3.12 4.81
C VAL A 103 -12.64 4.25 4.50
N ASP A 104 -13.91 4.10 4.87
CA ASP A 104 -14.93 5.15 4.69
C ASP A 104 -14.54 6.45 5.44
N SER A 105 -13.92 6.34 6.62
CA SER A 105 -13.47 7.49 7.43
C SER A 105 -12.34 8.31 6.79
N ILE A 106 -11.64 7.77 5.79
CA ILE A 106 -10.61 8.50 5.04
C ILE A 106 -11.28 9.62 4.22
N GLY A 107 -12.53 9.41 3.76
CA GLY A 107 -13.27 10.39 2.99
C GLY A 107 -12.73 10.63 1.57
N ALA A 108 -11.84 9.76 1.08
CA ALA A 108 -11.29 9.81 -0.27
C ALA A 108 -11.92 8.74 -1.16
N ASN A 109 -11.99 9.01 -2.46
CA ASN A 109 -12.33 7.97 -3.44
C ASN A 109 -11.28 6.85 -3.36
N PHE A 110 -11.73 5.61 -3.15
CA PHE A 110 -10.84 4.47 -2.96
C PHE A 110 -10.88 3.50 -4.15
N GLY A 111 -9.73 2.91 -4.40
CA GLY A 111 -9.53 1.84 -5.38
C GLY A 111 -9.47 0.48 -4.69
N ARG A 112 -8.46 -0.32 -5.06
CA ARG A 112 -8.19 -1.62 -4.42
C ARG A 112 -8.09 -1.47 -2.89
N VAL A 113 -8.87 -2.27 -2.17
CA VAL A 113 -8.74 -2.46 -0.71
C VAL A 113 -8.45 -3.92 -0.46
N ARG A 114 -7.35 -4.24 0.22
CA ARG A 114 -6.91 -5.62 0.41
C ARG A 114 -6.31 -5.83 1.79
N ILE A 115 -6.48 -7.05 2.31
CA ILE A 115 -5.56 -7.58 3.30
C ILE A 115 -4.41 -8.22 2.57
N ILE A 116 -3.18 -7.85 2.92
CA ILE A 116 -1.98 -8.58 2.54
C ILE A 116 -1.59 -9.50 3.68
N LYS A 117 -1.43 -10.79 3.38
CA LYS A 117 -0.81 -11.79 4.25
C LYS A 117 0.57 -12.11 3.68
N LEU A 118 1.61 -11.99 4.48
CA LEU A 118 2.98 -12.28 4.07
C LEU A 118 3.62 -13.27 5.04
N GLU A 119 4.18 -14.34 4.51
CA GLU A 119 4.99 -15.28 5.28
C GLU A 119 6.38 -14.70 5.63
N PRO A 120 7.04 -15.21 6.68
CA PRO A 120 8.40 -14.81 7.02
C PRO A 120 9.40 -14.92 5.85
N ALA A 121 10.25 -13.90 5.72
CA ALA A 121 11.33 -13.84 4.74
C ALA A 121 12.54 -13.07 5.29
N THR A 122 13.74 -13.52 4.92
CA THR A 122 14.96 -12.73 5.16
C THR A 122 14.93 -11.43 4.36
N HIS A 123 15.80 -10.49 4.73
CA HIS A 123 15.97 -9.26 3.95
C HIS A 123 16.34 -9.55 2.49
N GLU A 124 17.25 -10.49 2.24
CA GLU A 124 17.67 -10.83 0.86
C GLU A 124 16.53 -11.43 0.04
N GLU A 125 15.71 -12.31 0.64
CA GLU A 125 14.55 -12.90 -0.03
C GLU A 125 13.49 -11.86 -0.36
N ALA A 126 13.13 -11.02 0.63
CA ALA A 126 12.18 -9.93 0.43
C ALA A 126 12.69 -8.96 -0.65
N PHE A 127 13.97 -8.60 -0.64
CA PHE A 127 14.55 -7.64 -1.59
C PHE A 127 14.45 -8.08 -3.06
N ARG A 128 14.29 -9.37 -3.36
CA ARG A 128 14.00 -9.84 -4.73
C ARG A 128 12.67 -9.36 -5.29
N SER A 129 11.76 -8.94 -4.41
CA SER A 129 10.47 -8.34 -4.75
C SER A 129 10.48 -6.82 -4.63
N PHE A 130 11.64 -6.16 -4.61
CA PHE A 130 11.73 -4.69 -4.51
C PHE A 130 11.23 -4.03 -5.79
N HIS A 131 10.18 -3.21 -5.71
CA HIS A 131 9.50 -2.67 -6.90
C HIS A 131 8.88 -1.29 -6.67
N ARG A 132 8.38 -0.70 -7.75
CA ARG A 132 7.42 0.41 -7.73
C ARG A 132 6.09 -0.07 -8.28
N ASP A 133 5.01 0.55 -7.85
CA ASP A 133 3.66 0.23 -8.30
C ASP A 133 3.20 1.11 -9.46
N ASP A 134 2.40 0.53 -10.35
CA ASP A 134 1.75 1.25 -11.44
C ASP A 134 0.29 1.61 -11.09
N ASN A 135 0.11 2.33 -9.98
CA ASN A 135 -1.20 2.68 -9.43
C ASN A 135 -1.99 3.65 -10.31
N ASN A 136 -1.30 4.49 -11.09
CA ASN A 136 -1.91 5.54 -11.91
C ASN A 136 -2.11 5.11 -13.37
N ARG A 137 -2.01 3.80 -13.66
CA ARG A 137 -2.35 3.25 -14.97
C ARG A 137 -3.82 3.58 -15.29
N LEU A 138 -4.05 4.15 -16.47
CA LEU A 138 -5.35 4.65 -16.94
C LEU A 138 -5.96 5.81 -16.11
N ASN A 139 -5.21 6.41 -15.18
CA ASN A 139 -5.69 7.55 -14.41
C ASN A 139 -5.80 8.80 -15.29
N PRO A 140 -6.98 9.46 -15.39
CA PRO A 140 -7.13 10.69 -16.16
C PRO A 140 -6.31 11.84 -15.58
N ALA A 141 -5.65 12.61 -16.46
CA ALA A 141 -4.67 13.63 -16.06
C ALA A 141 -5.25 14.77 -15.19
N ASP A 142 -6.57 14.99 -15.25
CA ASP A 142 -7.30 16.00 -14.49
C ASP A 142 -7.79 15.52 -13.11
N GLU A 143 -7.49 14.26 -12.75
CA GLU A 143 -7.85 13.68 -11.46
C GLU A 143 -6.68 13.61 -10.45
N GLY A 144 -6.95 13.12 -9.24
CA GLY A 144 -5.94 12.95 -8.20
C GLY A 144 -5.00 11.77 -8.44
N TRP A 145 -3.75 11.88 -7.96
CA TRP A 145 -2.78 10.78 -7.94
C TRP A 145 -3.24 9.67 -7.00
N VAL A 146 -3.08 8.41 -7.40
CA VAL A 146 -3.41 7.24 -6.56
C VAL A 146 -2.25 6.94 -5.60
N LEU A 147 -2.54 7.08 -4.31
CA LEU A 147 -1.65 6.78 -3.19
C LEU A 147 -2.07 5.49 -2.50
N ARG A 148 -1.25 4.99 -1.56
CA ARG A 148 -1.64 3.89 -0.68
C ARG A 148 -1.62 4.30 0.78
N THR A 149 -2.69 3.99 1.49
CA THR A 149 -2.71 3.99 2.95
C THR A 149 -2.46 2.59 3.48
N TRP A 150 -1.88 2.50 4.67
CA TRP A 150 -1.53 1.26 5.34
C TRP A 150 -2.01 1.25 6.79
N ILE A 151 -2.51 0.12 7.27
CA ILE A 151 -2.58 -0.22 8.70
C ILE A 151 -1.97 -1.60 8.90
N GLU A 152 -0.98 -1.73 9.80
CA GLU A 152 -0.51 -3.05 10.21
C GLU A 152 -1.50 -3.70 11.18
N LEU A 153 -1.84 -4.97 10.98
CA LEU A 153 -2.83 -5.70 11.79
C LEU A 153 -2.20 -6.66 12.79
N THR A 154 -0.93 -7.04 12.57
CA THR A 154 -0.16 -7.91 13.46
C THR A 154 1.05 -7.17 14.03
N ASP A 155 1.49 -7.58 15.21
CA ASP A 155 2.69 -7.03 15.83
C ASP A 155 3.89 -7.94 15.57
N ASP A 156 4.98 -7.35 15.07
CA ASP A 156 6.29 -8.01 14.97
C ASP A 156 7.38 -6.94 15.01
N PRO A 157 8.28 -6.95 16.01
CA PRO A 157 9.26 -5.89 16.21
C PRO A 157 10.35 -5.84 15.13
N ASP A 158 10.52 -6.91 14.35
CA ASP A 158 11.52 -7.02 13.30
C ASP A 158 10.95 -6.71 11.89
N SER A 159 9.66 -6.35 11.82
CA SER A 159 8.96 -6.05 10.58
C SER A 159 9.06 -4.58 10.19
N TYR A 160 9.37 -4.34 8.93
CA TYR A 160 9.47 -2.99 8.40
C TYR A 160 9.15 -2.90 6.91
N MET A 161 8.62 -1.75 6.49
CA MET A 161 8.59 -1.33 5.11
C MET A 161 9.93 -0.68 4.76
N LEU A 162 10.64 -1.26 3.80
CA LEU A 162 11.84 -0.69 3.20
C LEU A 162 11.42 0.28 2.09
N LEU A 163 11.92 1.50 2.11
CA LEU A 163 11.65 2.54 1.12
C LEU A 163 12.96 3.14 0.59
N MET A 164 13.05 3.38 -0.72
CA MET A 164 14.13 4.16 -1.34
C MET A 164 13.55 5.10 -2.40
N ASP A 165 14.13 6.29 -2.52
CA ASP A 165 13.91 7.16 -3.69
C ASP A 165 14.63 6.61 -4.92
N MET A 166 14.41 7.24 -6.07
CA MET A 166 14.97 6.84 -7.36
C MET A 166 15.84 7.91 -7.98
N ASP A 167 16.80 7.50 -8.81
CA ASP A 167 17.65 8.38 -9.62
C ASP A 167 16.96 8.79 -10.94
N GLU A 168 17.69 9.53 -11.79
CA GLU A 168 17.22 9.95 -13.11
C GLU A 168 16.94 8.77 -14.06
N ALA A 169 17.61 7.63 -13.83
CA ALA A 169 17.36 6.37 -14.54
C ALA A 169 16.21 5.56 -13.90
N ARG A 170 15.54 6.12 -12.89
CA ARG A 170 14.44 5.53 -12.12
C ARG A 170 14.85 4.28 -11.33
N LEU A 171 16.14 4.08 -11.09
CA LEU A 171 16.68 3.01 -10.25
C LEU A 171 16.74 3.45 -8.78
N PRO A 172 16.67 2.52 -7.81
CA PRO A 172 16.70 2.90 -6.40
C PRO A 172 18.04 3.55 -6.02
N ILE A 173 18.02 4.54 -5.13
CA ILE A 173 19.22 5.16 -4.57
C ILE A 173 19.49 4.56 -3.18
N ALA A 174 20.52 3.71 -3.07
CA ALA A 174 20.85 2.99 -1.83
C ALA A 174 20.99 3.91 -0.60
N GLY A 175 21.58 5.09 -0.77
CA GLY A 175 21.78 6.06 0.31
C GLY A 175 20.49 6.71 0.84
N THR A 176 19.33 6.45 0.23
CA THR A 176 18.02 6.98 0.64
C THR A 176 17.18 5.96 1.39
N GLU A 177 17.78 4.82 1.77
CA GLU A 177 17.11 3.76 2.50
C GLU A 177 16.43 4.27 3.77
N ARG A 178 15.13 4.00 3.87
CA ARG A 178 14.32 4.22 5.07
C ARG A 178 13.66 2.90 5.45
N ARG A 179 13.67 2.60 6.75
CA ARG A 179 12.97 1.44 7.33
C ARG A 179 11.87 1.95 8.25
N VAL A 180 10.63 1.82 7.79
CA VAL A 180 9.45 2.21 8.56
C VAL A 180 9.01 1.00 9.37
N ALA A 181 9.14 1.07 10.70
CA ALA A 181 8.72 -0.01 11.58
C ALA A 181 7.21 -0.28 11.45
N LEU A 182 6.83 -1.55 11.54
CA LEU A 182 5.44 -2.01 11.41
C LEU A 182 4.93 -2.69 12.70
N PRO A 183 4.90 -2.00 13.86
CA PRO A 183 4.17 -2.53 15.00
C PRO A 183 2.67 -2.55 14.68
N GLN A 184 1.91 -3.37 15.42
CA GLN A 184 0.46 -3.43 15.25
C GLN A 184 -0.15 -2.03 15.33
N TYR A 185 -1.09 -1.76 14.41
CA TYR A 185 -1.80 -0.49 14.26
C TYR A 185 -0.95 0.71 13.85
N SER A 186 0.31 0.52 13.49
CA SER A 186 1.05 1.55 12.76
C SER A 186 0.30 1.91 11.47
N ARG A 187 0.28 3.21 11.17
CA ARG A 187 -0.41 3.78 10.02
C ARG A 187 0.49 4.72 9.24
N PHE A 188 0.34 4.70 7.92
CA PHE A 188 1.02 5.66 7.05
C PHE A 188 0.32 5.81 5.70
N VAL A 189 0.65 6.89 5.01
CA VAL A 189 0.37 7.07 3.58
C VAL A 189 1.68 7.06 2.82
N VAL A 190 1.72 6.38 1.68
CA VAL A 190 2.93 6.21 0.87
C VAL A 190 2.61 6.31 -0.62
N ASP A 191 3.47 7.03 -1.35
CA ASP A 191 3.48 7.06 -2.81
C ASP A 191 4.33 5.91 -3.33
N THR A 192 3.70 4.75 -3.48
CA THR A 192 4.37 3.52 -3.94
C THR A 192 4.71 3.52 -5.42
N GLN A 193 4.24 4.50 -6.20
CA GLN A 193 4.64 4.68 -7.59
C GLN A 193 5.91 5.53 -7.72
N ARG A 194 6.13 6.47 -6.79
CA ARG A 194 7.41 7.17 -6.63
C ARG A 194 8.48 6.28 -6.01
N LEU A 195 8.18 5.68 -4.85
CA LEU A 195 9.18 5.02 -4.02
C LEU A 195 9.36 3.55 -4.41
N TRP A 196 10.61 3.13 -4.53
CA TRP A 196 10.93 1.71 -4.49
C TRP A 196 10.66 1.17 -3.10
N HIS A 197 9.94 0.07 -3.01
CA HIS A 197 9.48 -0.44 -1.73
C HIS A 197 9.37 -1.97 -1.69
N VAL A 198 9.51 -2.50 -0.48
CA VAL A 198 9.18 -3.89 -0.12
C VAL A 198 9.00 -4.01 1.38
N VAL A 199 8.17 -4.94 1.84
CA VAL A 199 8.12 -5.29 3.27
C VAL A 199 9.11 -6.41 3.56
N VAL A 200 9.88 -6.23 4.63
CA VAL A 200 10.72 -7.27 5.21
C VAL A 200 10.07 -7.72 6.51
N HIS A 201 9.82 -9.03 6.64
CA HIS A 201 9.18 -9.62 7.81
C HIS A 201 9.97 -10.84 8.27
N ARG A 202 10.72 -10.69 9.37
CA ARG A 202 11.65 -11.73 9.86
C ARG A 202 11.08 -12.55 11.01
N GLY A 203 9.77 -12.44 11.25
CA GLY A 203 9.05 -13.16 12.28
C GLY A 203 9.01 -14.67 12.04
N ASN A 204 8.16 -15.37 12.80
CA ASN A 204 7.99 -16.82 12.71
C ASN A 204 6.54 -17.24 12.42
N ALA A 205 5.67 -16.28 12.13
CA ALA A 205 4.26 -16.46 11.80
C ALA A 205 3.86 -15.42 10.75
N PRO A 206 2.81 -15.63 9.95
CA PRO A 206 2.42 -14.66 8.93
C PRO A 206 2.04 -13.30 9.52
N ARG A 207 2.43 -12.21 8.85
CA ARG A 207 1.95 -10.85 9.14
C ARG A 207 0.78 -10.46 8.25
N TYR A 208 -0.05 -9.55 8.76
CA TYR A 208 -1.23 -9.04 8.08
C TYR A 208 -1.26 -7.51 8.09
N ALA A 209 -1.67 -6.91 6.96
CA ALA A 209 -1.92 -5.47 6.89
C ALA A 209 -3.10 -5.14 5.99
N LEU A 210 -3.84 -4.08 6.33
CA LEU A 210 -4.83 -3.46 5.45
C LEU A 210 -4.13 -2.44 4.55
N ILE A 211 -4.24 -2.64 3.24
CA ILE A 211 -3.76 -1.69 2.22
C ILE A 211 -4.95 -1.14 1.44
N THR A 212 -4.96 0.18 1.23
CA THR A 212 -6.04 0.85 0.50
C THR A 212 -5.44 1.82 -0.51
N CYS A 213 -5.80 1.67 -1.78
CA CYS A 213 -5.57 2.69 -2.79
C CYS A 213 -6.54 3.85 -2.56
N VAL A 214 -6.04 5.08 -2.50
CA VAL A 214 -6.86 6.29 -2.33
C VAL A 214 -6.44 7.35 -3.33
N GLU A 215 -7.43 8.04 -3.87
CA GLU A 215 -7.22 9.22 -4.70
C GLU A 215 -6.79 10.41 -3.84
N SER A 216 -5.69 11.06 -4.22
CA SER A 216 -5.27 12.29 -3.57
C SER A 216 -6.15 13.47 -3.97
N THR A 217 -6.61 14.17 -2.95
CA THR A 217 -7.43 15.38 -3.07
C THR A 217 -7.05 16.35 -1.94
N PRO A 218 -7.47 17.62 -2.00
CA PRO A 218 -7.38 18.52 -0.86
C PRO A 218 -8.05 17.95 0.41
N ASP A 219 -9.04 17.08 0.27
CA ASP A 219 -9.77 16.46 1.38
C ASP A 219 -8.94 15.34 2.01
N LEU A 220 -8.27 14.51 1.21
CA LEU A 220 -7.29 13.54 1.71
C LEU A 220 -6.14 14.23 2.43
N GLU A 221 -5.63 15.35 1.91
CA GLU A 221 -4.59 16.13 2.59
C GLU A 221 -5.07 16.61 3.96
N ARG A 222 -6.30 17.14 4.07
CA ARG A 222 -6.87 17.53 5.37
C ARG A 222 -7.03 16.34 6.32
N TRP A 223 -7.41 15.18 5.79
CA TRP A 223 -7.44 13.95 6.57
C TRP A 223 -6.03 13.60 7.07
N ILE A 224 -5.01 13.55 6.20
CA ILE A 224 -3.61 13.30 6.59
C ILE A 224 -3.16 14.27 7.70
N GLN A 225 -3.41 15.57 7.53
CA GLN A 225 -3.05 16.60 8.52
C GLN A 225 -3.74 16.39 9.87
N SER A 226 -4.95 15.82 9.90
CA SER A 226 -5.64 15.45 11.15
C SER A 226 -5.07 14.20 11.84
N GLN A 227 -4.21 13.44 11.14
CA GLN A 227 -3.66 12.16 11.60
C GLN A 227 -2.14 12.21 11.87
N VAL A 228 -1.38 13.15 11.29
CA VAL A 228 0.05 13.40 11.59
C VAL A 228 0.16 14.25 12.86
N PRO A 229 1.24 14.19 13.63
CA PRO A 229 1.15 14.33 15.08
C PRO A 229 0.35 15.56 15.53
N ALA A 230 -0.87 15.32 16.01
CA ALA A 230 -1.44 16.06 17.11
C ALA A 230 -0.77 15.55 18.39
N LEU A 231 0.49 15.97 18.61
CA LEU A 231 1.02 16.04 19.97
C LEU A 231 0.55 17.37 20.54
N VAL A 232 -0.41 17.33 21.47
CA VAL A 232 -0.54 18.37 22.50
C VAL A 232 0.15 17.85 23.75
#